data_AF-A0A094A012-F1
#
_entry.id   AF-A0A094A012-F1
#
_cell.length_a   1.000
_cell.length_b   1.000
_cell.length_c   1.000
_cell.angle_alpha   90.00
_cell.angle_beta   90.00
_cell.angle_gamma   90.00
#
_symmetry.space_group_name_H-M   'P 1'
#
loop_
_entity.id
_entity.type
_entity.pdbx_description
1 polymer ?
#
loop_
_entity_poly.entity_id
_entity_poly.type
_entity_poly.pdbx_seq_one_letter_code
_entity_poly.pdbx_strand_id
1 'polypeptide(L)'
;MGNSASQPNDRHSLYVAGLTPLIPLENIRQQDERIKIPAGARTTHRARPDRGLKKLSIFLAILIGCAITAGTTYALARDIQRGIANSSGAVYDACYYGCNGCKNPRYDYVACAKTAEVNITGVICDGNIMWNWKDRYPVACLEAMADIYKRSMFRNAKREHLQRLAILVLIVLAGIVGGAITQGVFWYWVKAHRKKKAIKARQKSVGWPRAKPYDQPPPPPLTTWESNTALSSKTPKTGLTSSPKTSNKTARRSLRWGKLSVATLAALPGRVAAFPCIDFDPSVNQYFVDANRTTFGVVRGWISNCRRTKCSTYSNVSPQEYVDNILPSVIDCGFELADAVEGNTNLRIANALIELEWRVEIGVNGYNLSSSTETDESIQCLHDISKSNN
;
A
#
# COMPACT_ATOMS: atom_id res chain seq x y z
N MET A 1 33.98 3.19 -50.58
CA MET A 1 34.05 4.63 -50.88
C MET A 1 32.63 5.14 -51.03
N GLY A 2 32.17 6.06 -50.18
CA GLY A 2 30.79 6.59 -50.20
C GLY A 2 30.26 7.04 -48.82
N ASN A 3 30.79 8.19 -48.37
CA ASN A 3 30.38 9.14 -47.31
C ASN A 3 28.93 9.02 -46.75
N SER A 4 28.72 8.93 -45.42
CA SER A 4 28.67 10.01 -44.39
C SER A 4 27.36 10.82 -44.34
N ALA A 5 26.96 11.14 -43.10
CA ALA A 5 25.86 12.00 -42.62
C ALA A 5 24.52 11.28 -42.39
N SER A 6 23.76 11.48 -41.30
CA SER A 6 23.76 12.55 -40.30
C SER A 6 23.00 12.10 -39.03
N GLN A 7 23.63 12.28 -37.87
CA GLN A 7 23.00 12.25 -36.54
C GLN A 7 22.23 13.56 -36.32
N PRO A 8 21.02 13.55 -35.71
CA PRO A 8 20.45 14.76 -35.16
C PRO A 8 20.23 14.68 -33.64
N ASN A 9 20.96 15.56 -32.97
CA ASN A 9 20.52 16.47 -31.91
C ASN A 9 20.06 15.91 -30.55
N ASP A 10 21.03 15.97 -29.64
CA ASP A 10 20.89 16.50 -28.28
C ASP A 10 19.78 17.55 -28.16
N ARG A 11 18.82 17.30 -27.26
CA ARG A 11 18.03 18.36 -26.64
C ARG A 11 18.15 18.30 -25.13
N HIS A 12 18.64 19.43 -24.63
CA HIS A 12 18.89 19.76 -23.24
C HIS A 12 17.58 19.93 -22.48
N SER A 13 17.58 19.55 -21.19
CA SER A 13 16.77 20.23 -20.17
C SER A 13 17.51 20.18 -18.84
N LEU A 14 18.45 21.12 -18.70
CA LEU A 14 19.09 21.48 -17.44
C LEU A 14 18.06 22.26 -16.61
N TYR A 15 17.53 21.62 -15.57
CA TYR A 15 16.84 22.34 -14.49
C TYR A 15 17.89 23.16 -13.73
N VAL A 16 17.94 24.46 -14.04
CA VAL A 16 18.66 25.45 -13.24
C VAL A 16 17.82 25.71 -11.98
N ALA A 17 18.28 25.17 -10.85
CA ALA A 17 17.76 25.56 -9.54
C ALA A 17 18.19 27.00 -9.25
N GLY A 18 17.25 27.94 -9.31
CA GLY A 18 17.47 29.33 -8.91
C GLY A 18 17.82 29.44 -7.43
N LEU A 19 18.77 30.33 -7.13
CA LEU A 19 19.26 30.65 -5.79
C LEU A 19 18.11 31.08 -4.86
N THR A 20 17.99 30.36 -3.74
CA THR A 20 17.14 30.71 -2.61
C THR A 20 17.58 32.05 -2.02
N PRO A 21 16.71 33.06 -1.86
CA PRO A 21 17.07 34.30 -1.19
C PRO A 21 17.35 34.02 0.30
N LEU A 22 18.56 34.40 0.75
CA LEU A 22 18.93 34.43 2.16
C LEU A 22 17.99 35.38 2.91
N ILE A 23 17.18 34.84 3.81
CA ILE A 23 16.39 35.60 4.77
C ILE A 23 17.36 36.08 5.87
N PRO A 24 17.53 37.40 6.09
CA PRO A 24 18.44 37.91 7.11
C PRO A 24 17.86 37.65 8.51
N LEU A 25 18.49 36.74 9.25
CA LEU A 25 18.10 36.35 10.62
C LEU A 25 18.42 37.41 11.70
N GLU A 26 19.05 38.53 11.34
CA GLU A 26 19.61 39.46 12.32
C GLU A 26 18.57 40.34 13.04
N ASN A 27 17.32 40.40 12.54
CA ASN A 27 16.28 41.23 13.15
C ASN A 27 15.47 40.56 14.26
N ILE A 28 15.65 39.25 14.52
CA ILE A 28 14.88 38.54 15.55
C ILE A 28 15.52 38.69 16.95
N ARG A 29 16.83 38.92 17.02
CA ARG A 29 17.55 38.96 18.31
C ARG A 29 17.42 40.28 19.07
N GLN A 30 17.06 41.39 18.40
CA GLN A 30 16.94 42.71 19.04
C GLN A 30 15.57 43.00 19.67
N GLN A 31 14.53 42.21 19.40
CA GLN A 31 13.21 42.42 20.03
C GLN A 31 13.08 41.84 21.44
N ASP A 32 13.99 40.95 21.86
CA ASP A 32 13.88 40.27 23.16
C ASP A 32 14.51 41.05 24.33
N GLU A 33 15.30 42.10 24.08
CA GLU A 33 15.99 42.85 25.15
C GLU A 33 15.24 44.08 25.67
N ARG A 34 14.10 44.48 25.09
CA ARG A 34 13.39 45.71 25.48
C ARG A 34 12.11 45.53 26.29
N ILE A 35 11.81 44.34 26.81
CA ILE A 35 10.65 44.13 27.69
C ILE A 35 11.10 44.01 29.15
N LYS A 36 11.46 45.15 29.77
CA LYS A 36 11.52 45.28 31.24
C LYS A 36 10.11 45.49 31.77
N ILE A 37 9.51 44.46 32.37
CA ILE A 37 8.18 44.54 32.99
C ILE A 37 8.31 45.11 34.42
N PRO A 38 7.53 46.14 34.79
CA PRO A 38 7.47 46.63 36.17
C PRO A 38 6.82 45.59 37.10
N ALA A 39 7.47 45.33 38.22
CA ALA A 39 6.90 44.54 39.31
C ALA A 39 5.83 45.37 40.04
N GLY A 40 4.55 45.13 39.73
CA GLY A 40 3.46 45.80 40.43
C GLY A 40 2.09 45.20 40.14
N ALA A 41 1.42 44.75 41.21
CA ALA A 41 0.00 44.36 41.31
C ALA A 41 -0.43 43.02 40.68
N ARG A 42 -0.46 41.98 41.54
CA ARG A 42 -1.29 40.78 41.34
C ARG A 42 -2.77 41.15 41.41
N THR A 43 -3.36 41.49 40.27
CA THR A 43 -4.81 41.36 40.07
C THR A 43 -5.08 40.08 39.28
N THR A 44 -5.85 39.18 39.88
CA THR A 44 -6.35 37.94 39.27
C THR A 44 -7.40 38.25 38.20
N HIS A 45 -6.97 38.87 37.10
CA HIS A 45 -7.80 39.02 35.92
C HIS A 45 -7.95 37.65 35.27
N ARG A 46 -9.14 37.06 35.39
CA ARG A 46 -9.53 35.88 34.60
C ARG A 46 -9.38 36.23 33.13
N ALA A 47 -8.34 35.67 32.50
CA ALA A 47 -8.13 35.72 31.07
C ALA A 47 -9.42 35.25 30.37
N ARG A 48 -10.12 36.22 29.78
CA ARG A 48 -11.33 35.98 28.99
C ARG A 48 -10.86 35.18 27.77
N PRO A 49 -11.37 33.96 27.53
CA PRO A 49 -10.92 33.14 26.41
C PRO A 49 -11.12 33.91 25.11
N ASP A 50 -10.00 34.23 24.47
CA ASP A 50 -9.97 35.15 23.34
C ASP A 50 -10.70 34.54 22.14
N ARG A 51 -11.73 35.24 21.66
CA ARG A 51 -12.57 34.81 20.53
C ARG A 51 -11.75 34.68 19.25
N GLY A 52 -10.60 35.35 19.15
CA GLY A 52 -9.71 35.33 17.98
C GLY A 52 -9.05 33.97 17.72
N LEU A 53 -8.57 33.30 18.77
CA LEU A 53 -7.86 32.01 18.66
C LEU A 53 -8.73 30.90 18.07
N LYS A 54 -10.04 30.92 18.34
CA LYS A 54 -10.98 29.94 17.75
C LYS A 54 -11.14 30.09 16.24
N LYS A 55 -11.10 31.32 15.72
CA LYS A 55 -11.21 31.55 14.27
C LYS A 55 -9.95 31.07 13.55
N LEU A 56 -8.77 31.41 14.06
CA LEU A 56 -7.49 30.96 13.50
C LEU A 56 -7.36 29.43 13.46
N SER A 57 -7.83 28.75 14.52
CA SER A 57 -7.84 27.29 14.56
C SER A 57 -8.68 26.66 13.43
N ILE A 58 -9.79 27.29 13.03
CA ILE A 58 -10.64 26.79 11.95
C ILE A 58 -9.94 26.97 10.59
N PHE A 59 -9.35 28.14 10.33
CA PHE A 59 -8.62 28.39 9.09
C PHE A 59 -7.42 27.46 8.92
N LEU A 60 -6.64 27.25 9.98
CA LEU A 60 -5.54 26.30 9.97
C LEU A 60 -6.00 24.87 9.67
N ALA A 61 -7.12 24.43 10.27
CA ALA A 61 -7.67 23.11 10.00
C ALA A 61 -8.08 22.93 8.53
N ILE A 62 -8.68 23.96 7.92
CA ILE A 62 -9.05 23.94 6.49
C ILE A 62 -7.81 23.88 5.61
N LEU A 63 -6.80 24.72 5.87
CA LEU A 63 -5.56 24.75 5.09
C LEU A 63 -4.79 23.42 5.16
N ILE A 64 -4.70 22.82 6.35
CA ILE A 64 -4.08 21.50 6.52
C ILE A 64 -4.86 20.43 5.75
N GLY A 65 -6.19 20.47 5.80
CA GLY A 65 -7.06 19.60 5.01
C GLY A 65 -6.78 19.72 3.51
N CYS A 66 -6.77 20.95 2.97
CA CYS A 66 -6.46 21.22 1.56
C CYS A 66 -5.07 20.75 1.15
N ALA A 67 -4.05 20.97 1.99
CA ALA A 67 -2.67 20.56 1.71
C ALA A 67 -2.52 19.03 1.64
N ILE A 68 -3.16 18.30 2.55
CA ILE A 68 -3.17 16.83 2.54
C ILE A 68 -3.85 16.32 1.26
N THR A 69 -5.02 16.87 0.91
CA THR A 69 -5.74 16.47 -0.31
C THR A 69 -4.92 16.77 -1.56
N ALA A 70 -4.31 17.95 -1.67
CA ALA A 70 -3.48 18.29 -2.84
C ALA A 70 -2.24 17.38 -2.94
N GLY A 71 -1.56 17.11 -1.81
CA GLY A 71 -0.38 16.26 -1.76
C GLY A 71 -0.65 14.81 -2.17
N THR A 72 -1.76 14.22 -1.69
CA THR A 72 -2.14 12.85 -2.07
C THR A 72 -2.54 12.75 -3.54
N THR A 73 -3.22 13.77 -4.07
CA THR A 73 -3.63 13.79 -5.49
C THR A 73 -2.41 13.89 -6.41
N TYR A 74 -1.42 14.73 -6.06
CA TYR A 74 -0.18 14.85 -6.82
C TYR A 74 0.67 13.57 -6.79
N ALA A 75 0.80 12.93 -5.62
CA ALA A 75 1.54 11.68 -5.49
C ALA A 75 0.91 10.56 -6.36
N LEU A 76 -0.43 10.46 -6.36
CA LEU A 76 -1.15 9.51 -7.19
C LEU A 76 -0.92 9.76 -8.69
N ALA A 77 -1.02 11.03 -9.13
CA ALA A 77 -0.80 11.39 -10.53
C ALA A 77 0.63 11.01 -10.99
N ARG A 78 1.63 11.26 -10.14
CA ARG A 78 3.03 10.94 -10.42
C ARG A 78 3.29 9.43 -10.46
N ASP A 79 2.64 8.66 -9.59
CA ASP A 79 2.74 7.20 -9.58
C ASP A 79 2.14 6.59 -10.86
N ILE A 80 0.97 7.08 -11.29
CA ILE A 80 0.36 6.67 -12.57
C ILE A 80 1.28 7.02 -13.75
N GLN A 81 1.89 8.21 -13.77
CA GLN A 81 2.83 8.59 -14.84
C GLN A 81 4.04 7.65 -14.92
N ARG A 82 4.63 7.29 -13.76
CA ARG A 82 5.72 6.30 -13.71
C ARG A 82 5.26 4.91 -14.14
N GLY A 83 4.07 4.50 -13.72
CA GLY A 83 3.47 3.23 -14.11
C GLY A 83 3.29 3.13 -15.63
N ILE A 84 2.77 4.17 -16.27
CA ILE A 84 2.56 4.21 -17.73
C ILE A 84 3.90 4.06 -18.46
N ALA A 85 4.91 4.85 -18.07
CA ALA A 85 6.23 4.82 -18.72
C ALA A 85 6.90 3.44 -18.66
N ASN A 86 6.68 2.68 -17.58
CA ASN A 86 7.24 1.34 -17.42
C ASN A 86 6.33 0.22 -17.98
N SER A 87 5.07 0.51 -18.31
CA SER A 87 4.07 -0.53 -18.59
C SER A 87 3.99 -0.99 -20.05
N SER A 88 4.35 -0.15 -21.03
CA SER A 88 4.12 -0.47 -22.44
C SER A 88 4.96 -1.67 -22.92
N GLY A 89 6.23 -1.73 -22.55
CA GLY A 89 7.08 -2.90 -22.79
C GLY A 89 6.68 -4.13 -21.96
N ALA A 90 6.26 -3.89 -20.71
CA ALA A 90 5.96 -4.95 -19.76
C ALA A 90 4.81 -5.88 -20.20
N VAL A 91 3.89 -5.44 -21.08
CA VAL A 91 2.80 -6.30 -21.57
C VAL A 91 3.31 -7.31 -22.59
N TYR A 92 4.13 -6.85 -23.52
CA TYR A 92 4.74 -7.74 -24.48
C TYR A 92 5.78 -8.64 -23.83
N ASP A 93 6.57 -8.11 -22.89
CA ASP A 93 7.47 -8.91 -22.08
C ASP A 93 6.69 -10.00 -21.32
N ALA A 94 5.53 -9.65 -20.76
CA ALA A 94 4.67 -10.61 -20.09
C ALA A 94 4.07 -11.66 -21.03
N CYS A 95 3.79 -11.30 -22.28
CA CYS A 95 3.32 -12.24 -23.30
C CYS A 95 4.44 -13.24 -23.67
N TYR A 96 5.66 -12.77 -23.91
CA TYR A 96 6.76 -13.62 -24.40
C TYR A 96 7.51 -14.38 -23.33
N TYR A 97 7.87 -13.69 -22.26
CA TYR A 97 8.67 -14.26 -21.18
C TYR A 97 7.81 -14.79 -20.05
N GLY A 98 6.48 -14.64 -20.15
CA GLY A 98 5.60 -14.87 -19.03
C GLY A 98 5.76 -13.80 -17.95
N CYS A 99 5.19 -14.05 -16.77
CA CYS A 99 5.34 -13.14 -15.64
C CYS A 99 6.23 -13.73 -14.55
N ASN A 100 7.31 -13.00 -14.24
CA ASN A 100 8.16 -13.29 -13.10
C ASN A 100 7.45 -12.93 -11.80
N GLY A 101 6.99 -13.95 -11.06
CA GLY A 101 6.38 -13.78 -9.73
C GLY A 101 4.88 -13.50 -9.73
N CYS A 102 4.20 -13.65 -10.87
CA CYS A 102 2.75 -13.64 -10.86
C CYS A 102 2.19 -14.92 -10.23
N LYS A 103 1.21 -14.77 -9.34
CA LYS A 103 0.45 -15.91 -8.79
C LYS A 103 -0.46 -16.59 -9.83
N ASN A 104 -0.67 -15.96 -10.98
CA ASN A 104 -1.60 -16.42 -12.00
C ASN A 104 -0.83 -16.78 -13.29
N PRO A 105 -0.68 -18.07 -13.61
CA PRO A 105 -0.03 -18.55 -14.84
C PRO A 105 -0.94 -18.44 -16.08
N ARG A 106 -2.03 -17.65 -16.01
CA ARG A 106 -2.78 -17.17 -17.18
C ARG A 106 -2.43 -15.73 -17.56
N TYR A 107 -1.49 -15.12 -16.84
CA TYR A 107 -1.16 -13.72 -17.03
C TYR A 107 -0.55 -13.44 -18.40
N ASP A 108 0.28 -14.35 -18.88
CA ASP A 108 0.86 -14.37 -20.22
C ASP A 108 -0.21 -14.48 -21.31
N TYR A 109 -1.12 -15.45 -21.19
CA TYR A 109 -2.25 -15.58 -22.11
C TYR A 109 -3.10 -14.32 -22.17
N VAL A 110 -3.44 -13.74 -21.01
CA VAL A 110 -4.22 -12.49 -20.94
C VAL A 110 -3.42 -11.31 -21.52
N ALA A 111 -2.10 -11.30 -21.36
CA ALA A 111 -1.24 -10.27 -21.94
C ALA A 111 -1.21 -10.39 -23.47
N CYS A 112 -1.02 -11.60 -24.01
CA CYS A 112 -1.04 -11.85 -25.46
C CYS A 112 -2.42 -11.60 -26.08
N ALA A 113 -3.50 -12.01 -25.41
CA ALA A 113 -4.86 -11.72 -25.90
C ALA A 113 -5.11 -10.20 -25.99
N LYS A 114 -4.61 -9.43 -25.02
CA LYS A 114 -4.72 -7.96 -25.06
C LYS A 114 -3.93 -7.31 -26.17
N THR A 115 -2.79 -7.85 -26.56
CA THR A 115 -2.03 -7.30 -27.70
C THR A 115 -2.75 -7.60 -29.02
N ALA A 116 -3.45 -8.74 -29.13
CA ALA A 116 -4.32 -9.06 -30.25
C ALA A 116 -5.57 -8.14 -30.37
N GLU A 117 -6.03 -7.54 -29.26
CA GLU A 117 -7.14 -6.56 -29.28
C GLU A 117 -6.74 -5.23 -29.96
N VAL A 118 -5.44 -4.97 -30.17
CA VAL A 118 -4.95 -3.74 -30.81
C VAL A 118 -5.06 -3.85 -32.32
N ASN A 119 -6.01 -3.12 -32.89
CA ASN A 119 -6.18 -3.02 -34.35
C ASN A 119 -5.68 -1.65 -34.84
N ILE A 120 -4.49 -1.64 -35.45
CA ILE A 120 -3.93 -0.47 -36.15
C ILE A 120 -3.89 -0.79 -37.64
N THR A 121 -4.48 0.06 -38.46
CA THR A 121 -4.52 -0.16 -39.91
C THR A 121 -3.11 -0.32 -40.49
N GLY A 122 -2.83 -1.48 -41.08
CA GLY A 122 -1.54 -1.78 -41.72
C GLY A 122 -0.41 -2.19 -40.76
N VAL A 123 -0.68 -2.37 -39.46
CA VAL A 123 0.31 -2.83 -38.48
C VAL A 123 -0.28 -3.98 -37.65
N ILE A 124 0.38 -5.13 -37.67
CA ILE A 124 0.03 -6.27 -36.82
C ILE A 124 0.62 -6.00 -35.43
N CYS A 125 -0.23 -5.97 -34.41
CA CYS A 125 0.17 -5.77 -33.01
C CYS A 125 -0.04 -7.01 -32.12
N ASP A 126 -0.52 -8.11 -32.71
CA ASP A 126 -0.75 -9.37 -32.02
C ASP A 126 0.58 -10.00 -31.59
N GLY A 127 0.78 -10.07 -30.27
CA GLY A 127 1.97 -10.66 -29.68
C GLY A 127 2.19 -12.09 -30.16
N ASN A 128 1.12 -12.88 -30.33
CA ASN A 128 1.21 -14.27 -30.78
C ASN A 128 1.72 -14.41 -32.22
N ILE A 129 1.71 -13.34 -33.02
CA ILE A 129 2.22 -13.35 -34.39
C ILE A 129 3.64 -12.76 -34.45
N MET A 130 3.93 -11.81 -33.57
CA MET A 130 5.17 -11.00 -33.63
C MET A 130 6.33 -11.54 -32.79
N TRP A 131 6.12 -12.66 -32.09
CA TRP A 131 7.03 -13.19 -31.07
C TRP A 131 8.47 -13.44 -31.56
N ASN A 132 8.67 -13.64 -32.87
CA ASN A 132 9.96 -13.88 -33.50
C ASN A 132 10.48 -12.72 -34.36
N TRP A 133 9.78 -11.58 -34.41
CA TRP A 133 10.20 -10.43 -35.19
C TRP A 133 11.49 -9.81 -34.62
N LYS A 134 12.39 -9.35 -35.50
CA LYS A 134 13.62 -8.65 -35.10
C LYS A 134 13.29 -7.34 -34.37
N ASP A 135 12.38 -6.55 -34.94
CA ASP A 135 11.79 -5.37 -34.31
C ASP A 135 10.47 -5.77 -33.64
N ARG A 136 10.58 -6.42 -32.47
CA ARG A 136 9.44 -7.02 -31.75
C ARG A 136 8.30 -6.05 -31.48
N TYR A 137 8.57 -4.75 -31.44
CA TYR A 137 7.62 -3.73 -31.01
C TYR A 137 7.61 -2.51 -31.95
N PRO A 138 6.81 -2.54 -33.03
CA PRO A 138 6.51 -1.34 -33.80
C PRO A 138 6.02 -0.25 -32.84
N VAL A 139 6.57 0.96 -32.98
CA VAL A 139 6.28 2.10 -32.09
C VAL A 139 4.77 2.36 -32.03
N ALA A 140 4.06 2.23 -33.15
CA ALA A 140 2.61 2.36 -33.22
C ALA A 140 1.87 1.40 -32.26
N CYS A 141 2.30 0.15 -32.17
CA CYS A 141 1.70 -0.84 -31.26
C CYS A 141 1.96 -0.49 -29.79
N LEU A 142 3.18 -0.04 -29.47
CA LEU A 142 3.53 0.39 -28.11
C LEU A 142 2.71 1.61 -27.67
N GLU A 143 2.50 2.58 -28.56
CA GLU A 143 1.68 3.75 -28.29
C GLU A 143 0.20 3.38 -28.07
N ALA A 144 -0.36 2.52 -28.93
CA ALA A 144 -1.74 2.06 -28.78
C ALA A 144 -1.93 1.26 -27.48
N MET A 145 -1.00 0.36 -27.15
CA MET A 145 -1.01 -0.39 -25.91
C MET A 145 -0.88 0.51 -24.68
N ALA A 146 0.01 1.51 -24.74
CA ALA A 146 0.16 2.50 -23.68
C ALA A 146 -1.16 3.25 -23.43
N ASP A 147 -1.90 3.59 -24.49
CA ASP A 147 -3.19 4.26 -24.40
C ASP A 147 -4.30 3.35 -23.81
N ILE A 148 -4.37 2.08 -24.20
CA ILE A 148 -5.29 1.10 -23.59
C ILE A 148 -4.97 0.94 -22.11
N TYR A 149 -3.69 0.78 -21.76
CA TYR A 149 -3.27 0.64 -20.37
C TYR A 149 -3.54 1.89 -19.56
N LYS A 150 -3.26 3.06 -20.10
CA LYS A 150 -3.60 4.35 -19.49
C LYS A 150 -5.08 4.42 -19.16
N ARG A 151 -5.97 4.08 -20.10
CA ARG A 151 -7.43 4.04 -19.84
C ARG A 151 -7.79 3.03 -18.74
N SER A 152 -7.18 1.85 -18.75
CA SER A 152 -7.45 0.80 -17.75
C SER A 152 -6.95 1.17 -16.36
N MET A 153 -5.75 1.74 -16.25
CA MET A 153 -5.15 2.22 -15.01
C MET A 153 -5.96 3.39 -14.45
N PHE A 154 -6.37 4.34 -15.28
CA PHE A 154 -7.27 5.41 -14.83
C PHE A 154 -8.61 4.87 -14.33
N ARG A 155 -9.19 3.87 -15.00
CA ARG A 155 -10.45 3.26 -14.56
C ARG A 155 -10.30 2.55 -13.21
N ASN A 156 -9.23 1.78 -13.04
CA ASN A 156 -8.94 1.06 -11.80
C ASN A 156 -8.56 2.01 -10.66
N ALA A 157 -7.65 2.94 -10.92
CA ALA A 157 -7.25 3.96 -9.96
C ALA A 157 -8.43 4.84 -9.55
N LYS A 158 -9.33 5.21 -10.47
CA LYS A 158 -10.56 5.94 -10.15
C LYS A 158 -11.46 5.13 -9.22
N ARG A 159 -11.64 3.83 -9.49
CA ARG A 159 -12.48 2.95 -8.65
C ARG A 159 -11.88 2.80 -7.25
N GLU A 160 -10.58 2.53 -7.15
CA GLU A 160 -9.89 2.40 -5.87
C GLU A 160 -9.88 3.73 -5.10
N HIS A 161 -9.64 4.85 -5.80
CA HIS A 161 -9.67 6.19 -5.21
C HIS A 161 -11.06 6.55 -4.72
N LEU A 162 -12.13 6.26 -5.48
CA LEU A 162 -13.50 6.46 -5.03
C LEU A 162 -13.82 5.61 -3.80
N GLN A 163 -13.33 4.37 -3.73
CA GLN A 163 -13.48 3.52 -2.57
C GLN A 163 -12.72 4.08 -1.34
N ARG A 164 -11.47 4.53 -1.53
CA ARG A 164 -10.69 5.18 -0.47
C ARG A 164 -11.31 6.50 -0.03
N LEU A 165 -11.81 7.31 -0.96
CA LEU A 165 -12.49 8.57 -0.66
C LEU A 165 -13.80 8.33 0.09
N ALA A 166 -14.57 7.31 -0.31
CA ALA A 166 -15.77 6.90 0.44
C ALA A 166 -15.41 6.50 1.88
N ILE A 167 -14.34 5.73 2.08
CA ILE A 167 -13.84 5.37 3.42
C ILE A 167 -13.40 6.62 4.20
N LEU A 168 -12.68 7.55 3.58
CA LEU A 168 -12.25 8.81 4.23
C LEU A 168 -13.45 9.67 4.63
N VAL A 169 -14.44 9.83 3.76
CA VAL A 169 -15.68 10.55 4.06
C VAL A 169 -16.40 9.90 5.24
N LEU A 170 -16.50 8.56 5.26
CA LEU A 170 -17.08 7.83 6.39
C LEU A 170 -16.31 8.06 7.70
N ILE A 171 -14.98 8.07 7.67
CA ILE A 171 -14.14 8.34 8.85
C ILE A 171 -14.37 9.77 9.35
N VAL A 172 -14.43 10.77 8.46
CA VAL A 172 -14.68 12.16 8.83
C VAL A 172 -16.07 12.31 9.45
N LEU A 173 -17.11 11.73 8.83
CA LEU A 173 -18.46 11.74 9.38
C LEU A 173 -18.54 11.05 10.75
N ALA A 174 -17.91 9.88 10.89
CA ALA A 174 -17.81 9.17 12.17
C ALA A 174 -17.09 10.00 13.23
N GLY A 175 -16.03 10.72 12.85
CA GLY A 175 -15.31 11.65 13.72
C GLY A 175 -16.18 12.82 14.19
N ILE A 176 -16.97 13.42 13.30
CA ILE A 176 -17.91 14.51 13.65
C ILE A 176 -18.98 14.00 14.61
N VAL A 177 -19.60 12.85 14.32
CA VAL A 177 -20.62 12.23 15.18
C VAL A 177 -20.02 11.86 16.54
N GLY A 178 -18.85 11.22 16.57
CA GLY A 178 -18.14 10.89 17.82
C GLY A 178 -17.76 12.14 18.63
N GLY A 179 -17.32 13.21 17.96
CA GLY A 179 -17.05 14.51 18.57
C GLY A 179 -18.30 15.12 19.21
N ALA A 180 -19.44 15.08 18.52
CA ALA A 180 -20.71 15.58 19.04
C ALA A 180 -21.18 14.79 20.27
N ILE A 181 -21.09 13.44 20.23
CA ILE A 181 -21.46 12.57 21.35
C ILE A 181 -20.57 12.85 22.57
N THR A 182 -19.25 12.88 22.39
CA THR A 182 -18.31 13.15 23.49
C THR A 182 -18.50 14.55 24.09
N GLN A 183 -18.74 15.56 23.26
CA GLN A 183 -19.09 16.90 23.72
C GLN A 183 -20.40 16.90 24.51
N GLY A 184 -21.42 16.17 24.07
CA GLY A 184 -22.69 16.00 24.78
C GLY A 184 -22.52 15.37 26.16
N VAL A 185 -21.78 14.27 26.24
CA VAL A 185 -21.44 13.59 27.51
C VAL A 185 -20.67 14.54 28.43
N PHE A 186 -19.66 15.25 27.92
CA PHE A 186 -18.90 16.22 28.70
C PHE A 186 -19.80 17.31 29.32
N TRP A 187 -20.69 17.90 28.51
CA TRP A 187 -21.62 18.91 29.00
C TRP A 187 -22.63 18.36 30.01
N TYR A 188 -23.10 17.13 29.82
CA TYR A 188 -23.95 16.44 30.79
C TYR A 188 -23.25 16.28 32.14
N TRP A 189 -22.00 15.82 32.14
CA TRP A 189 -21.16 15.70 33.35
C TRP A 189 -20.93 17.05 34.04
N VAL A 190 -20.62 18.10 33.28
CA VAL A 190 -20.44 19.46 33.81
C VAL A 190 -21.73 19.97 34.46
N LYS A 191 -22.90 19.76 33.82
CA LYS A 191 -24.21 20.14 34.39
C LYS A 191 -24.50 19.36 35.68
N ALA A 192 -24.29 18.04 35.68
CA ALA A 192 -24.49 17.20 36.87
C ALA A 192 -23.58 17.64 38.03
N HIS A 193 -22.31 17.94 37.74
CA HIS A 193 -21.36 18.43 38.74
C HIS A 193 -21.75 19.82 39.28
N ARG A 194 -22.25 20.72 38.42
CA ARG A 194 -22.80 22.03 38.86
C ARG A 194 -24.02 21.85 39.77
N LYS A 195 -24.94 20.93 39.45
CA LYS A 195 -26.09 20.60 40.33
C LYS A 195 -25.62 20.07 41.69
N LYS A 196 -24.68 19.13 41.72
CA LYS A 196 -24.10 18.61 42.98
C LYS A 196 -23.44 19.72 43.80
N LYS A 197 -22.70 20.64 43.17
CA LYS A 197 -22.12 21.80 43.86
C LYS A 197 -23.20 22.74 44.43
N ALA A 198 -24.28 23.00 43.70
CA ALA A 198 -25.39 23.83 44.17
C ALA A 198 -26.11 23.20 45.37
N ILE A 199 -26.35 21.89 45.36
CA ILE A 199 -26.95 21.18 46.51
C ILE A 199 -26.03 21.26 47.74
N LYS A 200 -24.72 21.03 47.57
CA LYS A 200 -23.74 21.17 48.67
C LYS A 200 -23.69 22.60 49.21
N ALA A 201 -23.79 23.61 48.35
CA ALA A 201 -23.85 25.01 48.78
C ALA A 201 -25.11 25.31 49.61
N ARG A 202 -26.28 24.77 49.19
CA ARG A 202 -27.54 24.89 49.95
C ARG A 202 -27.48 24.17 51.30
N GLN A 203 -26.93 22.96 51.36
CA GLN A 203 -26.74 22.26 52.64
C GLN A 203 -25.83 23.04 53.60
N LYS A 204 -24.76 23.64 53.07
CA LYS A 204 -23.90 24.51 53.89
C LYS A 204 -24.65 25.74 54.40
N SER A 205 -25.47 26.41 53.58
CA SER A 205 -26.22 27.61 54.02
C SER A 205 -27.30 27.32 55.06
N VAL A 206 -27.89 26.12 55.06
CA VAL A 206 -28.90 25.72 56.08
C VAL A 206 -28.24 25.40 57.43
N GLY A 207 -26.99 24.94 57.42
CA GLY A 207 -26.22 24.67 58.64
C GLY A 207 -25.46 25.87 59.22
N TRP A 208 -25.54 27.05 58.60
CA TRP A 208 -25.01 28.26 59.24
C TRP A 208 -25.97 28.66 60.35
N PRO A 209 -25.52 28.70 61.63
CA PRO A 209 -26.34 29.23 62.69
C PRO A 209 -26.75 30.64 62.29
N ARG A 210 -28.06 30.85 62.12
CA ARG A 210 -28.65 32.17 61.93
C ARG A 210 -28.08 33.01 63.06
N ALA A 211 -27.30 34.03 62.74
CA ALA A 211 -26.81 34.96 63.74
C ALA A 211 -28.01 35.38 64.58
N LYS A 212 -27.98 35.04 65.88
CA LYS A 212 -29.04 35.43 66.79
C LYS A 212 -29.14 36.95 66.71
N PRO A 213 -30.35 37.53 66.60
CA PRO A 213 -30.52 38.97 66.74
C PRO A 213 -29.85 39.40 68.05
N TYR A 214 -28.88 40.30 67.97
CA TYR A 214 -28.11 40.81 69.10
C TYR A 214 -28.92 41.84 69.93
N ASP A 215 -30.15 41.49 70.32
CA ASP A 215 -31.00 42.36 71.16
C ASP A 215 -31.29 41.75 72.54
N GLN A 216 -30.44 40.83 73.01
CA GLN A 216 -30.50 40.37 74.40
C GLN A 216 -29.21 40.75 75.16
N PRO A 217 -29.31 41.64 76.16
CA PRO A 217 -28.20 41.97 77.04
C PRO A 217 -27.75 40.73 77.83
N PRO A 218 -26.45 40.63 78.16
CA PRO A 218 -25.91 39.47 78.85
C PRO A 218 -26.50 39.32 80.25
N PRO A 219 -26.90 38.11 80.68
CA PRO A 219 -27.27 37.87 82.07
C PRO A 219 -26.02 37.90 82.97
N PRO A 220 -26.17 38.34 84.24
CA PRO A 220 -25.08 38.42 85.20
C PRO A 220 -24.54 37.03 85.60
N PRO A 221 -23.28 36.95 86.03
CA PRO A 221 -22.61 35.69 86.36
C PRO A 221 -23.23 35.07 87.62
N LEU A 222 -23.75 33.85 87.50
CA LEU A 222 -24.21 33.06 88.63
C LEU A 222 -23.05 32.20 89.16
N THR A 223 -22.56 32.61 90.31
CA THR A 223 -21.65 31.88 91.20
C THR A 223 -22.43 30.83 91.97
N THR A 224 -22.12 29.55 91.77
CA THR A 224 -22.32 28.52 92.80
C THR A 224 -21.31 27.40 92.62
N TRP A 225 -20.34 27.40 93.53
CA TRP A 225 -19.56 26.25 93.92
C TRP A 225 -20.46 25.29 94.70
N GLU A 226 -20.45 23.99 94.40
CA GLU A 226 -20.53 22.92 95.41
C GLU A 226 -20.26 21.53 94.79
N SER A 227 -19.01 21.10 94.97
CA SER A 227 -18.57 19.90 95.69
C SER A 227 -19.43 18.61 95.73
N ASN A 228 -18.77 17.54 95.27
CA ASN A 228 -18.76 16.15 95.78
C ASN A 228 -19.89 15.19 95.36
N THR A 229 -19.74 13.86 95.31
CA THR A 229 -18.68 12.84 95.05
C THR A 229 -19.42 11.50 95.21
N ALA A 230 -19.40 10.61 94.21
CA ALA A 230 -19.44 9.13 94.36
C ALA A 230 -19.42 8.48 92.95
N LEU A 231 -18.28 7.98 92.46
CA LEU A 231 -17.68 6.64 92.64
C LEU A 231 -18.41 5.49 91.93
N SER A 232 -17.58 4.65 91.27
CA SER A 232 -17.83 3.28 90.77
C SER A 232 -18.26 3.17 89.30
N SER A 233 -17.64 2.41 88.39
CA SER A 233 -16.45 1.55 88.42
C SER A 233 -16.05 1.14 86.98
N LYS A 234 -14.74 0.92 86.76
CA LYS A 234 -14.06 -0.17 85.99
C LYS A 234 -14.57 -0.55 84.57
N THR A 235 -13.78 -0.80 83.53
CA THR A 235 -12.33 -1.04 83.31
C THR A 235 -12.05 -1.06 81.77
N PRO A 236 -10.78 -1.13 81.32
CA PRO A 236 -10.32 -0.71 80.00
C PRO A 236 -10.19 -1.84 78.98
N LYS A 237 -10.07 -1.47 77.70
CA LYS A 237 -9.28 -2.24 76.74
C LYS A 237 -8.45 -1.34 75.82
N THR A 238 -7.17 -1.32 76.16
CA THR A 238 -6.02 -0.91 75.36
C THR A 238 -5.92 -1.78 74.11
N GLY A 239 -5.60 -1.16 72.98
CA GLY A 239 -5.33 -1.86 71.72
C GLY A 239 -4.74 -0.91 70.69
N LEU A 240 -3.46 -0.55 70.90
CA LEU A 240 -2.59 0.02 69.88
C LEU A 240 -2.64 -0.83 68.61
N THR A 241 -2.86 -0.22 67.45
CA THR A 241 -1.93 -0.42 66.31
C THR A 241 -2.13 0.67 65.26
N SER A 242 -1.03 1.32 64.95
CA SER A 242 -0.78 2.23 63.85
C SER A 242 -1.19 1.66 62.50
N SER A 243 -1.76 2.49 61.62
CA SER A 243 -1.61 2.28 60.17
C SER A 243 -1.66 3.62 59.42
N PRO A 244 -0.58 4.02 58.72
CA PRO A 244 -0.56 5.28 57.99
C PRO A 244 -1.24 5.16 56.63
N LYS A 245 -2.18 6.09 56.41
CA LYS A 245 -2.59 6.71 55.14
C LYS A 245 -2.08 6.03 53.86
N THR A 246 -2.97 5.30 53.20
CA THR A 246 -2.85 4.91 51.79
C THR A 246 -2.93 6.14 50.88
N SER A 247 -1.76 6.69 50.55
CA SER A 247 -1.55 7.62 49.46
C SER A 247 -1.63 6.86 48.13
N ASN A 248 -2.80 6.87 47.49
CA ASN A 248 -2.97 6.41 46.12
C ASN A 248 -2.23 7.37 45.15
N LYS A 249 -0.93 7.13 44.95
CA LYS A 249 -0.17 7.67 43.82
C LYS A 249 -0.74 7.05 42.55
N THR A 250 -1.51 7.86 41.82
CA THR A 250 -1.95 7.57 40.46
C THR A 250 -0.70 7.47 39.59
N ALA A 251 -0.32 6.26 39.23
CA ALA A 251 0.71 5.99 38.24
C ALA A 251 0.26 6.58 36.90
N ARG A 252 0.85 7.72 36.53
CA ARG A 252 0.82 8.23 35.16
C ARG A 252 1.51 7.20 34.26
N ARG A 253 0.73 6.34 33.60
CA ARG A 253 1.18 5.57 32.45
C ARG A 253 1.50 6.56 31.33
N SER A 254 2.78 6.91 31.19
CA SER A 254 3.30 7.57 30.00
C SER A 254 3.29 6.55 28.85
N LEU A 255 2.28 6.62 27.99
CA LEU A 255 2.30 5.94 26.70
C LEU A 255 3.41 6.57 25.84
N ARG A 256 4.57 5.92 25.76
CA ARG A 256 5.62 6.20 24.78
C ARG A 256 5.15 5.71 23.41
N TRP A 257 4.62 6.62 22.59
CA TRP A 257 4.41 6.42 21.15
C TRP A 257 5.73 6.61 20.40
N GLY A 258 6.65 5.66 20.56
CA GLY A 258 7.97 5.72 19.94
C GLY A 258 8.21 4.56 18.98
N LYS A 259 8.25 4.89 17.69
CA LYS A 259 8.89 4.14 16.59
C LYS A 259 8.07 3.02 15.93
N LEU A 260 7.12 3.43 15.09
CA LEU A 260 6.82 2.70 13.85
C LEU A 260 7.90 3.07 12.82
N SER A 261 8.98 2.28 12.77
CA SER A 261 9.98 2.36 11.70
C SER A 261 9.42 1.65 10.47
N VAL A 262 8.98 2.44 9.48
CA VAL A 262 8.75 1.99 8.10
C VAL A 262 10.10 2.07 7.40
N ALA A 263 10.88 0.98 7.45
CA ALA A 263 12.16 0.92 6.74
C ALA A 263 12.57 -0.52 6.45
N THR A 264 11.95 -1.15 5.44
CA THR A 264 12.59 -2.22 4.67
C THR A 264 11.84 -2.46 3.36
N LEU A 265 12.22 -1.71 2.31
CA LEU A 265 11.95 -2.05 0.91
C LEU A 265 13.01 -1.36 0.05
N ALA A 266 14.25 -1.83 0.14
CA ALA A 266 15.32 -1.48 -0.80
C ALA A 266 16.45 -2.52 -0.73
N ALA A 267 16.42 -3.46 -1.68
CA ALA A 267 17.52 -4.31 -2.21
C ALA A 267 16.84 -5.60 -2.70
N LEU A 268 16.86 -5.94 -4.00
CA LEU A 268 18.05 -6.39 -4.72
C LEU A 268 17.90 -6.13 -6.24
N PRO A 269 18.95 -5.64 -6.93
CA PRO A 269 19.14 -5.83 -8.36
C PRO A 269 20.02 -7.08 -8.59
N GLY A 270 19.59 -8.00 -9.46
CA GLY A 270 20.49 -9.06 -9.93
C GLY A 270 19.79 -10.37 -10.25
N ARG A 271 19.70 -10.67 -11.56
CA ARG A 271 19.60 -12.00 -12.21
C ARG A 271 18.88 -13.12 -11.45
N VAL A 272 17.64 -13.49 -11.80
CA VAL A 272 17.05 -14.80 -11.45
C VAL A 272 15.93 -15.11 -12.46
N ALA A 273 16.15 -16.06 -13.38
CA ALA A 273 15.66 -17.46 -13.36
C ALA A 273 14.13 -17.56 -13.31
N ALA A 274 13.55 -18.27 -14.29
CA ALA A 274 12.19 -18.75 -14.23
C ALA A 274 11.94 -19.37 -12.85
N PHE A 275 10.81 -19.03 -12.21
CA PHE A 275 10.51 -19.44 -10.85
C PHE A 275 10.78 -20.94 -10.68
N PRO A 276 11.73 -21.37 -9.80
CA PRO A 276 11.70 -22.71 -9.29
C PRO A 276 10.49 -22.74 -8.37
N CYS A 277 9.38 -23.23 -8.91
CA CYS A 277 8.30 -23.63 -8.06
C CYS A 277 8.88 -24.73 -7.16
N ILE A 278 9.01 -24.43 -5.88
CA ILE A 278 9.60 -25.31 -4.89
C ILE A 278 8.69 -26.55 -4.85
N ASP A 279 9.27 -27.74 -5.07
CA ASP A 279 8.60 -29.06 -5.13
C ASP A 279 8.03 -29.49 -6.50
N PHE A 280 8.83 -29.43 -7.57
CA PHE A 280 8.43 -30.02 -8.85
C PHE A 280 9.06 -31.41 -9.02
N ASP A 281 8.24 -32.37 -9.44
CA ASP A 281 8.72 -33.60 -10.06
C ASP A 281 9.70 -33.25 -11.20
N PRO A 282 10.72 -34.09 -11.46
CA PRO A 282 11.68 -33.82 -12.51
C PRO A 282 10.98 -33.54 -13.84
N SER A 283 11.36 -32.45 -14.50
CA SER A 283 10.86 -32.14 -15.84
C SER A 283 11.28 -33.25 -16.80
N VAL A 284 10.34 -33.74 -17.60
CA VAL A 284 10.64 -34.68 -18.67
C VAL A 284 10.93 -33.88 -19.93
N ASN A 285 12.05 -34.19 -20.58
CA ASN A 285 12.46 -33.55 -21.82
C ASN A 285 12.46 -34.58 -22.94
N GLN A 286 11.78 -34.27 -24.04
CA GLN A 286 11.92 -34.99 -25.30
C GLN A 286 12.52 -34.05 -26.34
N TYR A 287 13.64 -34.43 -26.94
CA TYR A 287 14.28 -33.64 -27.97
C TYR A 287 13.76 -34.02 -29.35
N PHE A 288 13.85 -33.07 -30.27
CA PHE A 288 13.48 -33.25 -31.67
C PHE A 288 14.39 -32.41 -32.57
N VAL A 289 14.47 -32.82 -33.83
CA VAL A 289 15.33 -32.22 -34.85
C VAL A 289 14.61 -32.19 -36.20
N ASP A 290 14.84 -31.15 -37.00
CA ASP A 290 14.29 -31.12 -38.37
C ASP A 290 15.03 -32.09 -39.31
N ALA A 291 14.43 -32.39 -40.47
CA ALA A 291 15.03 -33.29 -41.46
C ALA A 291 16.43 -32.84 -41.94
N ASN A 292 16.69 -31.52 -41.92
CA ASN A 292 17.97 -30.93 -42.33
C ASN A 292 19.01 -30.86 -41.21
N ARG A 293 18.64 -31.23 -39.97
CA ARG A 293 19.46 -31.13 -38.75
C ARG A 293 20.01 -29.73 -38.48
N THR A 294 19.21 -28.73 -38.79
CA THR A 294 19.52 -27.31 -38.61
C THR A 294 18.74 -26.70 -37.45
N THR A 295 17.50 -27.16 -37.26
CA THR A 295 16.63 -26.76 -36.16
C THR A 295 16.59 -27.87 -35.13
N PHE A 296 16.87 -27.53 -33.87
CA PHE A 296 16.78 -28.42 -32.74
C PHE A 296 15.78 -27.86 -31.75
N GLY A 297 15.01 -28.73 -31.12
CA GLY A 297 14.10 -28.33 -30.08
C GLY A 297 13.95 -29.33 -28.95
N VAL A 298 13.19 -28.91 -27.95
CA VAL A 298 12.86 -29.68 -26.76
C VAL A 298 11.42 -29.42 -26.39
N VAL A 299 10.67 -30.49 -26.14
CA VAL A 299 9.40 -30.45 -25.43
C VAL A 299 9.70 -30.73 -23.96
N ARG A 300 9.38 -29.76 -23.09
CA ARG A 300 9.54 -29.89 -21.64
C ARG A 300 8.18 -30.07 -21.01
N GLY A 301 7.93 -31.22 -20.39
CA GLY A 301 6.72 -31.47 -19.61
C GLY A 301 6.96 -31.30 -18.12
N TRP A 302 6.02 -30.68 -17.41
CA TRP A 302 6.08 -30.57 -15.95
C TRP A 302 4.70 -30.62 -15.30
N ILE A 303 4.64 -31.14 -14.08
CA ILE A 303 3.46 -31.01 -13.23
C ILE A 303 3.55 -29.67 -12.51
N SER A 304 2.64 -28.73 -12.84
CA SER A 304 2.48 -27.50 -12.05
C SER A 304 1.26 -27.55 -11.14
N ASN A 305 1.50 -27.38 -9.84
CA ASN A 305 0.47 -27.13 -8.83
C ASN A 305 -0.01 -25.66 -8.85
N CYS A 306 0.67 -24.76 -9.55
CA CYS A 306 0.44 -23.31 -9.50
C CYS A 306 -0.82 -22.79 -10.23
N ARG A 307 -1.64 -23.64 -10.86
CA ARG A 307 -2.71 -23.16 -11.77
C ARG A 307 -4.06 -22.85 -11.10
N ARG A 308 -4.28 -23.07 -9.80
CA ARG A 308 -5.56 -22.68 -9.15
C ARG A 308 -5.41 -22.26 -7.69
N THR A 309 -6.17 -21.24 -7.30
CA THR A 309 -6.48 -20.87 -5.90
C THR A 309 -7.17 -21.99 -5.10
N LYS A 310 -7.49 -23.11 -5.76
CA LYS A 310 -7.76 -24.40 -5.13
C LYS A 310 -6.77 -25.39 -5.76
N CYS A 311 -5.78 -25.83 -4.99
CA CYS A 311 -4.96 -26.99 -5.31
C CYS A 311 -5.89 -28.21 -5.42
N SER A 312 -6.54 -28.40 -6.57
CA SER A 312 -7.25 -29.63 -6.84
C SER A 312 -6.19 -30.68 -7.12
N THR A 313 -6.30 -31.77 -6.35
CA THR A 313 -5.60 -33.05 -6.49
C THR A 313 -5.05 -33.28 -7.88
N TYR A 314 -3.74 -33.55 -7.91
CA TYR A 314 -2.99 -34.19 -8.98
C TYR A 314 -3.92 -34.89 -9.98
N SER A 315 -3.91 -34.44 -11.23
CA SER A 315 -4.19 -35.39 -12.31
C SER A 315 -3.16 -36.49 -12.14
N ASN A 316 -3.57 -37.76 -12.10
CA ASN A 316 -2.68 -38.93 -12.07
C ASN A 316 -1.85 -39.09 -13.37
N VAL A 317 -1.67 -38.00 -14.11
CA VAL A 317 -1.03 -37.90 -15.40
C VAL A 317 0.42 -37.53 -15.14
N SER A 318 1.34 -38.38 -15.58
CA SER A 318 2.77 -38.13 -15.44
C SER A 318 3.23 -37.00 -16.36
N PRO A 319 4.36 -36.30 -16.06
CA PRO A 319 4.92 -35.33 -17.00
C PRO A 319 5.21 -35.92 -18.38
N GLN A 320 5.60 -37.20 -18.43
CA GLN A 320 5.85 -37.93 -19.67
C GLN A 320 4.58 -38.03 -20.53
N GLU A 321 3.43 -38.32 -19.93
CA GLU A 321 2.17 -38.45 -20.67
C GLU A 321 1.75 -37.12 -21.33
N TYR A 322 2.06 -35.98 -20.71
CA TYR A 322 1.87 -34.67 -21.35
C TYR A 322 2.78 -34.46 -22.56
N VAL A 323 4.04 -34.89 -22.46
CA VAL A 323 5.00 -34.85 -23.56
C VAL A 323 4.51 -35.77 -24.69
N ASP A 324 4.23 -37.04 -24.39
CA ASP A 324 3.80 -38.04 -25.36
C ASP A 324 2.55 -37.62 -26.14
N ASN A 325 1.62 -36.92 -25.49
CA ASN A 325 0.41 -36.41 -26.14
C ASN A 325 0.71 -35.36 -27.24
N ILE A 326 1.76 -34.55 -27.10
CA ILE A 326 2.09 -33.50 -28.09
C ILE A 326 3.07 -33.98 -29.16
N LEU A 327 3.83 -35.07 -28.92
CA LEU A 327 4.84 -35.56 -29.87
C LEU A 327 4.28 -35.86 -31.27
N PRO A 328 3.08 -36.46 -31.45
CA PRO A 328 2.52 -36.67 -32.79
C PRO A 328 2.39 -35.36 -33.58
N SER A 329 1.93 -34.28 -32.95
CA SER A 329 1.82 -32.98 -33.61
C SER A 329 3.18 -32.35 -33.93
N VAL A 330 4.20 -32.60 -33.10
CA VAL A 330 5.58 -32.20 -33.41
C VAL A 330 6.11 -32.95 -34.64
N ILE A 331 5.81 -34.25 -34.74
CA ILE A 331 6.17 -35.09 -35.89
C ILE A 331 5.41 -34.64 -37.15
N ASP A 332 4.13 -34.34 -37.04
CA ASP A 332 3.30 -33.82 -38.14
C ASP A 332 3.83 -32.48 -38.69
N CYS A 333 4.51 -31.69 -37.85
CA CYS A 333 5.23 -30.48 -38.28
C CYS A 333 6.58 -30.74 -38.98
N GLY A 334 6.94 -32.00 -39.23
CA GLY A 334 8.14 -32.40 -39.98
C GLY A 334 9.40 -32.60 -39.14
N PHE A 335 9.27 -32.74 -37.83
CA PHE A 335 10.40 -33.00 -36.93
C PHE A 335 10.54 -34.50 -36.61
N GLU A 336 11.77 -34.94 -36.45
CA GLU A 336 12.11 -36.28 -35.98
C GLU A 336 12.47 -36.23 -34.49
N LEU A 337 12.04 -37.25 -33.72
CA LEU A 337 12.42 -37.36 -32.31
C LEU A 337 13.90 -37.74 -32.18
N ALA A 338 14.57 -37.15 -31.20
CA ALA A 338 15.98 -37.39 -30.92
C ALA A 338 16.23 -37.65 -29.42
N ASP A 339 17.23 -38.46 -29.10
CA ASP A 339 17.63 -38.73 -27.72
C ASP A 339 18.34 -37.52 -27.09
N ALA A 340 19.06 -36.74 -27.90
CA ALA A 340 19.75 -35.52 -27.52
C ALA A 340 19.99 -34.63 -28.75
N VAL A 341 20.22 -33.33 -28.52
CA VAL A 341 20.53 -32.35 -29.57
C VAL A 341 21.72 -31.49 -29.18
N GLU A 342 22.52 -31.11 -30.18
CA GLU A 342 23.65 -30.20 -30.01
C GLU A 342 23.16 -28.75 -30.13
N GLY A 343 23.03 -28.06 -29.00
CA GLY A 343 22.74 -26.63 -29.02
C GLY A 343 21.89 -26.12 -27.87
N ASN A 344 21.70 -24.81 -27.87
CA ASN A 344 20.89 -24.11 -26.86
C ASN A 344 19.43 -24.03 -27.33
N THR A 345 18.54 -24.84 -26.77
CA THR A 345 17.11 -24.85 -27.09
C THR A 345 16.26 -23.95 -26.19
N ASN A 346 16.84 -22.86 -25.68
CA ASN A 346 16.15 -21.96 -24.73
C ASN A 346 15.22 -20.92 -25.38
N LEU A 347 15.03 -20.94 -26.70
CA LEU A 347 14.06 -20.05 -27.34
C LEU A 347 12.66 -20.67 -27.29
N ARG A 348 11.87 -20.26 -26.30
CA ARG A 348 10.47 -20.67 -26.13
C ARG A 348 9.63 -20.33 -27.36
N ILE A 349 8.85 -21.28 -27.86
CA ILE A 349 7.78 -21.01 -28.83
C ILE A 349 6.61 -20.40 -28.05
N ALA A 350 6.33 -19.12 -28.30
CA ALA A 350 5.39 -18.35 -27.49
C ALA A 350 3.93 -18.69 -27.83
N ASN A 351 3.47 -19.86 -27.41
CA ASN A 351 2.05 -20.23 -27.47
C ASN A 351 1.52 -20.59 -26.07
N ALA A 352 0.83 -19.64 -25.46
CA ALA A 352 0.25 -19.79 -24.14
C ALA A 352 -0.86 -20.86 -24.08
N LEU A 353 -1.50 -21.23 -25.20
CA LEU A 353 -2.51 -22.30 -25.24
C LEU A 353 -1.86 -23.69 -25.12
N ILE A 354 -0.69 -23.91 -25.73
CA ILE A 354 0.07 -25.16 -25.57
C ILE A 354 0.36 -25.39 -24.09
N GLU A 355 0.88 -24.37 -23.41
CA GLU A 355 1.15 -24.45 -21.97
C GLU A 355 -0.12 -24.49 -21.11
N LEU A 356 -1.24 -23.95 -21.60
CA LEU A 356 -2.51 -23.96 -20.90
C LEU A 356 -3.14 -25.35 -20.88
N GLU A 357 -3.22 -25.98 -22.04
CA GLU A 357 -3.98 -27.20 -22.28
C GLU A 357 -3.10 -28.45 -22.07
N TRP A 358 -1.87 -28.42 -22.58
CA TRP A 358 -1.00 -29.59 -22.67
C TRP A 358 0.04 -29.65 -21.55
N ARG A 359 0.25 -28.54 -20.83
CA ARG A 359 1.26 -28.42 -19.75
C ARG A 359 2.68 -28.75 -20.19
N VAL A 360 3.01 -28.34 -21.41
CA VAL A 360 4.35 -28.47 -21.99
C VAL A 360 4.85 -27.11 -22.49
N GLU A 361 6.16 -26.90 -22.45
CA GLU A 361 6.87 -25.82 -23.14
C GLU A 361 7.58 -26.42 -24.34
N ILE A 362 7.45 -25.79 -25.50
CA ILE A 362 8.27 -26.12 -26.66
C ILE A 362 9.36 -25.05 -26.77
N GLY A 363 10.62 -25.47 -26.72
CA GLY A 363 11.78 -24.61 -26.93
C GLY A 363 12.53 -25.03 -28.19
N VAL A 364 13.10 -24.08 -28.92
CA VAL A 364 13.92 -24.31 -30.11
C VAL A 364 15.25 -23.56 -30.03
N ASN A 365 16.20 -23.90 -30.89
CA ASN A 365 17.50 -23.23 -31.00
C ASN A 365 17.45 -21.92 -31.80
N GLY A 366 16.48 -21.80 -32.71
CA GLY A 366 16.29 -20.65 -33.59
C GLY A 366 14.89 -20.65 -34.19
N TYR A 367 14.36 -19.48 -34.53
CA TYR A 367 13.08 -19.35 -35.25
C TYR A 367 13.25 -19.29 -36.77
N ASN A 368 14.48 -19.03 -37.21
CA ASN A 368 14.81 -18.90 -38.61
C ASN A 368 16.28 -19.24 -38.83
N LEU A 369 16.55 -20.04 -39.86
CA LEU A 369 17.89 -20.43 -40.29
C LEU A 369 18.39 -19.59 -41.48
N SER A 370 17.49 -18.94 -42.22
CA SER A 370 17.77 -18.30 -43.51
C SER A 370 17.50 -16.79 -43.58
N SER A 371 16.56 -16.20 -42.81
CA SER A 371 16.02 -14.86 -43.13
C SER A 371 15.77 -13.82 -42.01
N SER A 372 15.81 -14.03 -40.70
CA SER A 372 15.51 -13.01 -39.64
C SER A 372 14.14 -12.29 -39.64
N THR A 373 13.46 -12.13 -40.78
CA THR A 373 12.11 -11.54 -40.89
C THR A 373 11.04 -12.59 -41.15
N GLU A 374 11.43 -13.77 -41.58
CA GLU A 374 10.53 -14.89 -41.81
C GLU A 374 10.64 -15.90 -40.66
N THR A 375 9.61 -16.71 -40.49
CA THR A 375 9.61 -17.85 -39.57
C THR A 375 9.74 -19.08 -40.43
N ASP A 376 10.55 -20.06 -40.04
CA ASP A 376 10.51 -21.35 -40.72
C ASP A 376 9.08 -21.93 -40.61
N GLU A 377 8.54 -22.46 -41.71
CA GLU A 377 7.17 -23.00 -41.74
C GLU A 377 6.99 -24.11 -40.70
N SER A 378 8.05 -24.88 -40.43
CA SER A 378 8.06 -25.92 -39.38
C SER A 378 7.90 -25.33 -37.98
N ILE A 379 8.55 -24.20 -37.70
CA ILE A 379 8.42 -23.46 -36.42
C ILE A 379 7.03 -22.83 -36.30
N GLN A 380 6.49 -22.29 -37.39
CA GLN A 380 5.13 -21.76 -37.41
C GLN A 380 4.10 -22.88 -37.14
N CYS A 381 4.30 -24.06 -37.71
CA CYS A 381 3.48 -25.24 -37.42
C CYS A 381 3.51 -25.59 -35.93
N LEU A 382 4.69 -25.62 -35.29
CA LEU A 382 4.81 -25.86 -33.84
C LEU A 382 4.04 -24.82 -33.01
N HIS A 383 4.09 -23.55 -33.42
CA HIS A 383 3.31 -22.49 -32.80
C HIS A 383 1.80 -22.73 -32.97
N ASP A 384 1.35 -23.34 -34.06
CA ASP A 384 -0.09 -23.50 -34.35
C ASP A 384 -0.70 -24.82 -33.86
N ILE A 385 0.08 -25.73 -33.23
CA ILE A 385 -0.39 -27.03 -32.69
C ILE A 385 -1.65 -26.90 -31.82
N SER A 386 -1.77 -25.86 -30.99
CA SER A 386 -2.95 -25.72 -30.14
C SER A 386 -4.24 -25.35 -30.89
N LYS A 387 -4.15 -24.95 -32.16
CA LYS A 387 -5.32 -24.53 -32.95
C LYS A 387 -6.01 -25.70 -33.62
N SER A 388 -5.32 -26.81 -33.86
CA SER A 388 -5.84 -27.94 -34.63
C SER A 388 -6.81 -28.85 -33.87
N ASN A 389 -6.92 -28.68 -32.55
CA ASN A 389 -7.74 -29.53 -31.68
C ASN A 389 -9.10 -28.92 -31.27
N ASN A 390 -9.47 -27.78 -31.87
CA ASN A 390 -10.81 -27.19 -31.80
C ASN A 390 -11.48 -27.29 -33.17
#